data_AF-A0A147DU31-F1
#
_entry.id   AF-A0A147DU31-F1
#
_cell.length_a   1.000
_cell.length_b   1.000
_cell.length_c   1.000
_cell.angle_alpha   90.00
_cell.angle_beta   90.00
_cell.angle_gamma   90.00
#
_symmetry.space_group_name_H-M   'P 1'
#
loop_
_entity.id
_entity.type
_entity.pdbx_description
1 polymer ?
#
loop_
_entity_poly.entity_id
_entity_poly.type
_entity_poly.pdbx_seq_one_letter_code
_entity_poly.pdbx_strand_id
1 'polypeptide(L)'
;MPEQTHAVPIVHAPAAGPVVARLVLGVGTCDEPVTVAGVAHLVEHLVVRAALPIAAPHNAVTQDWVTAFEIVAATTEDALGHIRRFADAVQAVLDTSEETVERERRILAREDRLRYDEMVPSVHTARFGPAGPGRSGAGAAPVAGVTPAEVREWVEQHLVAGNAIVTLAGGTLPSATVDLALPPGPPAAPMPSWTGPMRTAALVESPLGGLAASVVVPDHVAPLLEAVLEHEVFDALRMDAGLAYAVDSHSVALDPERAVVVVTADADEADTEAAATIVVETLRRLASSGPDATTIARVDAARAVNAADEVFCADVTVTAAALTHLRGLPAPPPADGPVTQHELDDLRGALRDALGTLVLCVDQDADDDFAALAARHGLAHVDGSAGEPAAERVWFPPRPGAGRSVHRTALLPAFADAHLEIVDTRITLRVRGRPSRMIDLAEAAVVGRRGDLGVTVVDGTGNTMQLRADEWWRGRRTVAAVVRATPPHLLRDFSY
;
A
#
# COMPACT_ATOMS: atom_id res chain seq x y z
N MET A 1 -35.99 -14.87 -3.10
CA MET A 1 -35.79 -15.71 -4.32
C MET A 1 -34.84 -16.83 -3.93
N PRO A 2 -34.89 -18.04 -4.52
CA PRO A 2 -33.83 -19.02 -4.26
C PRO A 2 -32.49 -18.36 -4.60
N GLU A 3 -31.53 -18.49 -3.68
CA GLU A 3 -30.17 -17.98 -3.85
C GLU A 3 -29.60 -18.55 -5.16
N GLN A 4 -29.23 -17.66 -6.08
CA GLN A 4 -28.63 -18.08 -7.33
C GLN A 4 -27.17 -18.44 -7.05
N THR A 5 -26.81 -19.70 -7.26
CA THR A 5 -25.42 -20.15 -7.16
C THR A 5 -24.75 -20.15 -8.52
N HIS A 6 -23.42 -19.99 -8.50
CA HIS A 6 -22.58 -19.97 -9.68
C HIS A 6 -21.38 -20.91 -9.48
N ALA A 7 -20.97 -21.60 -10.54
CA ALA A 7 -19.81 -22.47 -10.50
C ALA A 7 -18.52 -21.66 -10.42
N VAL A 8 -17.76 -21.85 -9.34
CA VAL A 8 -16.47 -21.21 -9.07
C VAL A 8 -15.36 -22.26 -9.19
N PRO A 9 -14.25 -21.97 -9.90
CA PRO A 9 -13.16 -22.93 -10.07
C PRO A 9 -12.48 -23.28 -8.75
N ILE A 10 -12.00 -24.53 -8.66
CA ILE A 10 -11.20 -25.01 -7.53
C ILE A 10 -9.81 -25.39 -8.03
N VAL A 11 -8.78 -24.92 -7.34
CA VAL A 11 -7.41 -25.41 -7.46
C VAL A 11 -7.05 -26.20 -6.21
N HIS A 12 -6.47 -27.38 -6.40
CA HIS A 12 -6.12 -28.29 -5.31
C HIS A 12 -4.66 -28.70 -5.41
N ALA A 13 -3.93 -28.63 -4.30
CA ALA A 13 -2.63 -29.26 -4.13
C ALA A 13 -2.70 -30.22 -2.93
N PRO A 14 -2.34 -31.51 -3.11
CA PRO A 14 -2.34 -32.46 -2.02
C PRO A 14 -1.22 -32.16 -1.02
N ALA A 15 -1.52 -32.32 0.27
CA ALA A 15 -0.59 -32.23 1.38
C ALA A 15 -1.09 -33.08 2.55
N ALA A 16 -0.19 -33.52 3.43
CA ALA A 16 -0.56 -34.16 4.68
C ALA A 16 -1.16 -33.15 5.67
N GLY A 17 -2.01 -33.62 6.58
CA GLY A 17 -2.58 -32.80 7.66
C GLY A 17 -3.95 -32.19 7.36
N PRO A 18 -4.35 -31.14 8.10
CA PRO A 18 -5.61 -30.43 7.89
C PRO A 18 -5.73 -29.81 6.50
N VAL A 19 -6.96 -29.59 6.05
CA VAL A 19 -7.26 -28.89 4.79
C VAL A 19 -7.25 -27.40 5.04
N VAL A 20 -6.42 -26.66 4.30
CA VAL A 20 -6.48 -25.19 4.25
C VAL A 20 -7.24 -24.81 2.98
N ALA A 21 -8.41 -24.18 3.16
CA ALA A 21 -9.22 -23.71 2.05
C ALA A 21 -9.30 -22.19 2.05
N ARG A 22 -9.27 -21.58 0.86
CA ARG A 22 -9.52 -20.15 0.72
C ARG A 22 -10.53 -19.86 -0.36
N LEU A 23 -11.39 -18.88 -0.10
CA LEU A 23 -12.10 -18.15 -1.14
C LEU A 23 -11.24 -16.93 -1.48
N VAL A 24 -10.68 -16.89 -2.69
CA VAL A 24 -9.78 -15.83 -3.15
C VAL A 24 -10.49 -15.01 -4.22
N LEU A 25 -10.50 -13.69 -4.04
CA LEU A 25 -11.12 -12.72 -4.93
C LEU A 25 -10.04 -11.86 -5.58
N GLY A 26 -10.16 -11.64 -6.89
CA GLY A 26 -9.24 -10.81 -7.68
C GLY A 26 -9.45 -9.32 -7.44
N VAL A 27 -9.29 -8.85 -6.21
CA VAL A 27 -9.35 -7.44 -5.80
C VAL A 27 -8.49 -7.23 -4.57
N GLY A 28 -7.70 -6.17 -4.49
CA GLY A 28 -6.86 -5.84 -3.33
C GLY A 28 -6.68 -4.33 -3.14
N THR A 29 -5.72 -3.94 -2.30
CA THR A 29 -5.47 -2.52 -1.99
C THR A 29 -5.07 -1.68 -3.20
N CYS A 30 -4.42 -2.28 -4.19
CA CYS A 30 -3.96 -1.59 -5.40
C CYS A 30 -5.09 -1.31 -6.40
N ASP A 31 -6.25 -1.95 -6.27
CA ASP A 31 -7.44 -1.66 -7.08
C ASP A 31 -8.29 -0.52 -6.49
N GLU A 32 -7.99 -0.07 -5.27
CA GLU A 32 -8.78 0.95 -4.58
C GLU A 32 -8.59 2.34 -5.21
N PRO A 33 -9.67 3.06 -5.53
CA PRO A 33 -9.60 4.50 -5.70
C PRO A 33 -9.15 5.14 -4.39
N VAL A 34 -8.23 6.12 -4.47
CA VAL A 34 -7.73 6.83 -3.29
C VAL A 34 -8.84 7.43 -2.42
N THR A 35 -9.97 7.82 -3.00
CA THR A 35 -11.10 8.41 -2.29
C THR A 35 -11.83 7.45 -1.35
N VAL A 36 -11.64 6.14 -1.52
CA VAL A 36 -12.25 5.09 -0.68
C VAL A 36 -11.18 4.11 -0.19
N ALA A 37 -9.94 4.56 -0.08
CA ALA A 37 -8.84 3.71 0.39
C ALA A 37 -9.16 3.03 1.73
N GLY A 38 -8.88 1.73 1.81
CA GLY A 38 -9.27 0.84 2.90
C GLY A 38 -10.61 0.14 2.71
N VAL A 39 -11.35 0.41 1.64
CA VAL A 39 -12.65 -0.23 1.38
C VAL A 39 -12.53 -1.76 1.24
N ALA A 40 -11.46 -2.29 0.66
CA ALA A 40 -11.28 -3.72 0.51
C ALA A 40 -11.17 -4.41 1.88
N HIS A 41 -10.39 -3.84 2.79
CA HIS A 41 -10.22 -4.36 4.15
C HIS A 41 -11.48 -4.15 5.02
N LEU A 42 -12.22 -3.05 4.83
CA LEU A 42 -13.54 -2.88 5.45
C LEU A 42 -14.54 -3.94 4.99
N VAL A 43 -14.58 -4.24 3.70
CA VAL A 43 -15.45 -5.28 3.15
C VAL A 43 -15.05 -6.66 3.67
N GLU A 44 -13.75 -6.94 3.78
CA GLU A 44 -13.24 -8.15 4.42
C GLU A 44 -13.81 -8.31 5.84
N HIS A 45 -13.73 -7.28 6.68
CA HIS A 45 -14.30 -7.27 8.02
C HIS A 45 -15.80 -7.54 8.04
N LEU A 46 -16.54 -6.89 7.13
CA LEU A 46 -17.98 -7.05 7.02
C LEU A 46 -18.35 -8.50 6.63
N VAL A 47 -17.60 -9.11 5.71
CA VAL A 47 -17.79 -10.51 5.29
C VAL A 47 -17.47 -11.47 6.44
N VAL A 48 -16.31 -11.32 7.09
CA VAL A 48 -15.95 -12.14 8.26
C VAL A 48 -17.03 -12.03 9.34
N ARG A 49 -17.45 -10.81 9.65
CA ARG A 49 -18.52 -10.59 10.64
C ARG A 49 -19.82 -11.29 10.27
N ALA A 50 -20.26 -11.17 9.01
CA ALA A 50 -21.49 -11.83 8.55
C ALA A 50 -21.34 -13.36 8.55
N ALA A 51 -20.12 -13.87 8.35
CA ALA A 51 -19.82 -15.30 8.41
C ALA A 51 -19.73 -15.84 9.85
N LEU A 52 -19.51 -15.02 10.89
CA LEU A 52 -19.42 -15.50 12.27
C LEU A 52 -20.77 -16.01 12.83
N PRO A 53 -20.78 -16.93 13.81
CA PRO A 53 -19.62 -17.56 14.46
C PRO A 53 -19.05 -18.74 13.66
N ILE A 54 -17.72 -18.82 13.57
CA ILE A 54 -16.96 -19.94 12.97
C ILE A 54 -16.10 -20.56 14.06
N ALA A 55 -16.26 -21.88 14.29
CA ALA A 55 -15.51 -22.59 15.33
C ALA A 55 -14.13 -23.09 14.86
N ALA A 56 -13.98 -23.30 13.55
CA ALA A 56 -12.71 -23.70 12.95
C ALA A 56 -11.72 -22.51 12.91
N PRO A 57 -10.40 -22.77 12.94
CA PRO A 57 -9.40 -21.73 12.71
C PRO A 57 -9.67 -21.08 11.35
N HIS A 58 -9.75 -19.76 11.35
CA HIS A 58 -10.03 -18.96 10.16
C HIS A 58 -9.21 -17.68 10.21
N ASN A 59 -8.92 -17.15 9.03
CA ASN A 59 -8.29 -15.85 8.87
C ASN A 59 -8.89 -15.16 7.64
N ALA A 60 -8.64 -13.88 7.50
CA ALA A 60 -8.87 -13.18 6.25
C ALA A 60 -7.70 -12.21 6.02
N VAL A 61 -7.42 -11.92 4.76
CA VAL A 61 -6.34 -11.01 4.40
C VAL A 61 -6.66 -10.29 3.10
N THR A 62 -6.42 -8.98 3.11
CA THR A 62 -6.44 -8.12 1.93
C THR A 62 -5.00 -7.79 1.58
N GLN A 63 -4.53 -8.36 0.48
CA GLN A 63 -3.21 -8.13 -0.09
C GLN A 63 -3.28 -7.05 -1.18
N ASP A 64 -2.18 -6.80 -1.88
CA ASP A 64 -2.10 -5.78 -2.92
C ASP A 64 -3.10 -6.03 -4.06
N TRP A 65 -3.24 -7.29 -4.50
CA TRP A 65 -4.02 -7.66 -5.67
C TRP A 65 -5.12 -8.69 -5.39
N VAL A 66 -5.25 -9.22 -4.19
CA VAL A 66 -6.28 -10.20 -3.85
C VAL A 66 -6.77 -10.02 -2.42
N THR A 67 -8.01 -10.44 -2.18
CA THR A 67 -8.59 -10.59 -0.84
C THR A 67 -8.96 -12.05 -0.68
N ALA A 68 -8.54 -12.66 0.44
CA ALA A 68 -8.74 -14.08 0.71
C ALA A 68 -9.42 -14.30 2.06
N PHE A 69 -10.37 -15.23 2.09
CA PHE A 69 -11.00 -15.74 3.32
C PHE A 69 -10.56 -17.19 3.52
N GLU A 70 -9.84 -17.46 4.60
CA GLU A 70 -9.21 -18.74 4.89
C GLU A 70 -9.95 -19.51 5.99
N ILE A 71 -10.00 -20.83 5.82
CA ILE A 71 -10.46 -21.77 6.84
C ILE A 71 -9.52 -22.98 6.90
N VAL A 72 -9.25 -23.46 8.10
CA VAL A 72 -8.57 -24.74 8.33
C VAL A 72 -9.58 -25.76 8.85
N ALA A 73 -9.75 -26.87 8.14
CA ALA A 73 -10.73 -27.89 8.48
C ALA A 73 -10.15 -29.31 8.44
N ALA A 74 -10.83 -30.26 9.08
CA ALA A 74 -10.39 -31.66 9.11
C ALA A 74 -10.64 -32.38 7.77
N THR A 75 -11.66 -31.98 7.01
CA THR A 75 -12.06 -32.63 5.76
C THR A 75 -12.29 -31.61 4.65
N THR A 76 -12.16 -32.05 3.39
CA THR A 76 -12.47 -31.22 2.22
C THR A 76 -13.93 -30.78 2.22
N GLU A 77 -14.85 -31.64 2.68
CA GLU A 77 -16.28 -31.32 2.73
C GLU A 77 -16.58 -30.20 3.73
N ASP A 78 -16.02 -30.29 4.94
CA ASP A 78 -16.17 -29.25 5.96
C ASP A 78 -15.57 -27.92 5.48
N ALA A 79 -14.38 -27.98 4.87
CA ALA A 79 -13.71 -26.81 4.32
C ALA A 79 -14.59 -26.11 3.26
N LEU A 80 -15.13 -26.86 2.30
CA LEU A 80 -16.03 -26.32 1.28
C LEU A 80 -17.37 -25.84 1.87
N GLY A 81 -17.84 -26.43 2.98
CA GLY A 81 -18.98 -25.93 3.74
C GLY A 81 -18.73 -24.52 4.30
N HIS A 82 -17.54 -24.28 4.84
CA HIS A 82 -17.13 -22.95 5.31
C HIS A 82 -16.91 -21.95 4.16
N ILE A 83 -16.37 -22.40 3.03
CA ILE A 83 -16.27 -21.55 1.82
C ILE A 83 -17.65 -21.09 1.34
N ARG A 84 -18.65 -21.98 1.30
CA ARG A 84 -20.03 -21.59 0.99
C ARG A 84 -20.56 -20.55 1.97
N ARG A 85 -20.28 -20.72 3.25
CA ARG A 85 -20.67 -19.75 4.28
C ARG A 85 -20.05 -18.36 4.07
N PHE A 86 -18.79 -18.28 3.62
CA PHE A 86 -18.21 -16.99 3.24
C PHE A 86 -18.88 -16.39 1.99
N ALA A 87 -19.24 -17.21 0.99
CA ALA A 87 -20.01 -16.72 -0.16
C ALA A 87 -21.40 -16.19 0.25
N ASP A 88 -22.11 -16.89 1.13
CA ASP A 88 -23.39 -16.42 1.68
C ASP A 88 -23.21 -15.10 2.46
N ALA A 89 -22.10 -14.97 3.19
CA ALA A 89 -21.76 -13.75 3.91
C ALA A 89 -21.48 -12.57 2.96
N VAL A 90 -20.85 -12.79 1.80
CA VAL A 90 -20.69 -11.78 0.75
C VAL A 90 -22.06 -11.26 0.28
N GLN A 91 -23.05 -12.12 0.07
CA GLN A 91 -24.42 -11.70 -0.26
C GLN A 91 -25.02 -10.85 0.85
N ALA A 92 -24.87 -11.28 2.11
CA ALA A 92 -25.42 -10.56 3.24
C ALA A 92 -24.83 -9.13 3.39
N VAL A 93 -23.58 -8.90 2.95
CA VAL A 93 -22.95 -7.58 2.99
C VAL A 93 -23.61 -6.58 2.01
N LEU A 94 -24.25 -7.04 0.93
CA LEU A 94 -24.98 -6.15 0.00
C LEU A 94 -26.09 -5.34 0.67
N ASP A 95 -26.65 -5.85 1.76
CA ASP A 95 -27.74 -5.22 2.53
C ASP A 95 -27.26 -4.74 3.91
N THR A 96 -25.96 -4.52 4.08
CA THR A 96 -25.40 -4.07 5.36
C THR A 96 -25.95 -2.70 5.78
N SER A 97 -26.14 -2.53 7.09
CA SER A 97 -26.66 -1.29 7.67
C SER A 97 -25.56 -0.27 7.96
N GLU A 98 -25.93 1.01 7.99
CA GLU A 98 -25.04 2.11 8.44
C GLU A 98 -24.40 1.82 9.80
N GLU A 99 -25.19 1.31 10.75
CA GLU A 99 -24.70 0.94 12.09
C GLU A 99 -23.61 -0.14 12.04
N THR A 100 -23.76 -1.10 11.12
CA THR A 100 -22.79 -2.19 10.96
C THR A 100 -21.49 -1.66 10.37
N VAL A 101 -21.58 -0.88 9.28
CA VAL A 101 -20.41 -0.26 8.65
C VAL A 101 -19.68 0.66 9.63
N GLU A 102 -20.41 1.52 10.34
CA GLU A 102 -19.87 2.40 11.36
C GLU A 102 -19.14 1.63 12.48
N ARG A 103 -19.69 0.50 12.93
CA ARG A 103 -19.03 -0.31 13.96
C ARG A 103 -17.72 -0.90 13.46
N GLU A 104 -17.70 -1.46 12.24
CA GLU A 104 -16.49 -2.08 11.69
C GLU A 104 -15.41 -1.03 11.37
N ARG A 105 -15.78 0.15 10.84
CA ARG A 105 -14.84 1.28 10.67
C ARG A 105 -14.15 1.66 11.99
N ARG A 106 -14.88 1.65 13.11
CA ARG A 106 -14.29 1.89 14.46
C ARG A 106 -13.42 0.75 14.97
N ILE A 107 -13.62 -0.48 14.50
CA ILE A 107 -12.75 -1.61 14.83
C ILE A 107 -11.44 -1.46 14.06
N LEU A 108 -11.51 -1.22 12.75
CA LEU A 108 -10.33 -0.97 11.91
C LEU A 108 -9.45 0.15 12.47
N ALA A 109 -10.06 1.29 12.81
CA ALA A 109 -9.34 2.42 13.39
C ALA A 109 -8.61 2.10 14.72
N ARG A 110 -8.95 0.99 15.40
CA ARG A 110 -8.26 0.52 16.61
C ARG A 110 -7.14 -0.47 16.32
N GLU A 111 -7.19 -1.18 15.20
CA GLU A 111 -6.17 -2.16 14.81
C GLU A 111 -4.88 -1.46 14.41
N ASP A 112 -4.99 -0.39 13.63
CA ASP A 112 -3.83 0.39 13.21
C ASP A 112 -4.17 1.89 13.15
N ARG A 113 -4.07 2.53 14.31
CA ARG A 113 -4.44 3.96 14.45
C ARG A 113 -3.69 4.85 13.46
N LEU A 114 -2.40 4.60 13.23
CA LEU A 114 -1.57 5.44 12.36
C LEU A 114 -2.06 5.33 10.91
N ARG A 115 -2.30 4.10 10.44
CA ARG A 115 -2.78 3.84 9.08
C ARG A 115 -4.17 4.42 8.80
N TYR A 116 -5.05 4.50 9.79
CA TYR A 116 -6.43 4.97 9.61
C TYR A 116 -6.69 6.41 10.00
N ASP A 117 -5.78 7.07 10.74
CA ASP A 117 -5.92 8.50 11.05
C ASP A 117 -5.34 9.38 9.92
N GLU A 118 -4.35 8.88 9.17
CA GLU A 118 -3.61 9.66 8.17
C GLU A 118 -3.42 8.93 6.84
N MET A 119 -3.21 9.73 5.79
CA MET A 119 -2.59 9.25 4.56
C MET A 119 -1.16 9.76 4.53
N VAL A 120 -0.22 8.82 4.65
CA VAL A 120 1.22 9.10 4.59
C VAL A 120 1.73 8.45 3.30
N PRO A 121 2.32 9.21 2.37
CA PRO A 121 2.85 8.67 1.12
C PRO A 121 3.92 7.64 1.43
N SER A 122 3.76 6.41 0.93
CA SER A 122 4.80 5.38 1.05
C SER A 122 5.87 5.57 -0.03
N VAL A 123 6.95 4.78 0.02
CA VAL A 123 7.90 4.70 -1.11
C VAL A 123 7.22 4.28 -2.42
N HIS A 124 6.14 3.48 -2.32
CA HIS A 124 5.32 3.14 -3.47
C HIS A 124 4.52 4.35 -3.96
N THR A 125 3.95 5.15 -3.06
CA THR A 125 3.25 6.39 -3.45
C THR A 125 4.20 7.37 -4.12
N ALA A 126 5.39 7.59 -3.58
CA ALA A 126 6.41 8.43 -4.20
C ALA A 126 6.70 7.95 -5.63
N ARG A 127 6.85 6.63 -5.82
CA ARG A 127 7.18 6.05 -7.13
C ARG A 127 6.03 6.07 -8.13
N PHE A 128 4.84 5.66 -7.71
CA PHE A 128 3.70 5.31 -8.59
C PHE A 128 2.56 6.33 -8.55
N GLY A 129 2.61 7.32 -7.66
CA GLY A 129 1.50 8.23 -7.39
C GLY A 129 0.42 7.58 -6.51
N PRO A 130 -0.76 8.21 -6.34
CA PRO A 130 -1.78 7.76 -5.40
C PRO A 130 -2.70 6.66 -5.96
N ALA A 131 -2.22 5.80 -6.86
CA ALA A 131 -3.00 4.77 -7.54
C ALA A 131 -2.18 3.47 -7.75
N GLY A 132 -2.87 2.35 -7.96
CA GLY A 132 -2.20 1.07 -8.23
C GLY A 132 -1.26 0.66 -7.10
N PRO A 133 -0.04 0.18 -7.42
CA PRO A 133 1.00 -0.11 -6.44
C PRO A 133 1.27 1.05 -5.46
N GLY A 134 1.07 2.29 -5.89
CA GLY A 134 1.26 3.46 -5.02
C GLY A 134 0.22 3.61 -3.91
N ARG A 135 -0.83 2.78 -3.89
CA ARG A 135 -1.73 2.60 -2.74
C ARG A 135 -1.12 1.72 -1.65
N SER A 136 -0.17 0.87 -1.99
CA SER A 136 0.45 -0.06 -1.04
C SER A 136 1.20 0.74 0.03
N GLY A 137 0.78 0.59 1.29
CA GLY A 137 1.34 1.30 2.45
C GLY A 137 0.96 2.78 2.58
N ALA A 138 0.09 3.35 1.74
CA ALA A 138 -0.20 4.80 1.69
C ALA A 138 -1.19 5.32 2.76
N GLY A 139 -1.57 4.48 3.73
CA GLY A 139 -2.67 4.76 4.66
C GLY A 139 -4.05 4.55 4.06
N ALA A 140 -5.04 4.45 4.94
CA ALA A 140 -6.44 4.13 4.66
C ALA A 140 -7.42 5.08 5.37
N ALA A 141 -7.00 6.29 5.72
CA ALA A 141 -7.86 7.29 6.36
C ALA A 141 -9.21 7.56 5.68
N PRO A 142 -9.33 7.57 4.33
CA PRO A 142 -10.62 7.71 3.66
C PRO A 142 -11.67 6.67 4.07
N VAL A 143 -11.27 5.51 4.60
CA VAL A 143 -12.19 4.48 5.09
C VAL A 143 -13.14 5.04 6.15
N ALA A 144 -12.73 6.05 6.93
CA ALA A 144 -13.56 6.67 7.95
C ALA A 144 -14.85 7.29 7.36
N GLY A 145 -14.86 7.66 6.08
CA GLY A 145 -16.01 8.20 5.36
C GLY A 145 -16.75 7.23 4.44
N VAL A 146 -16.33 5.96 4.36
CA VAL A 146 -16.94 4.97 3.45
C VAL A 146 -18.36 4.63 3.90
N THR A 147 -19.29 4.72 2.95
CA THR A 147 -20.73 4.51 3.17
C THR A 147 -21.17 3.08 2.83
N PRO A 148 -22.34 2.61 3.34
CA PRO A 148 -22.91 1.33 2.93
C PRO A 148 -23.19 1.22 1.43
N ALA A 149 -23.48 2.35 0.76
CA ALA A 149 -23.69 2.36 -0.68
C ALA A 149 -22.39 2.06 -1.44
N GLU A 150 -21.27 2.61 -0.99
CA GLU A 150 -19.94 2.34 -1.57
C GLU A 150 -19.45 0.92 -1.24
N VAL A 151 -19.78 0.41 -0.05
CA VAL A 151 -19.57 -1.01 0.29
C VAL A 151 -20.34 -1.92 -0.67
N ARG A 152 -21.63 -1.64 -0.90
CA ARG A 152 -22.44 -2.40 -1.86
C ARG A 152 -21.83 -2.33 -3.25
N GLU A 153 -21.51 -1.13 -3.73
CA GLU A 153 -20.91 -0.93 -5.05
C GLU A 153 -19.60 -1.72 -5.19
N TRP A 154 -18.74 -1.70 -4.18
CA TRP A 154 -17.50 -2.48 -4.16
C TRP A 154 -17.75 -3.99 -4.24
N VAL A 155 -18.70 -4.50 -3.45
CA VAL A 155 -19.06 -5.93 -3.46
C VAL A 155 -19.64 -6.34 -4.81
N GLU A 156 -20.57 -5.56 -5.37
CA GLU A 156 -21.20 -5.82 -6.67
C GLU A 156 -20.18 -5.78 -7.82
N GLN A 157 -19.14 -4.95 -7.72
CA GLN A 157 -18.10 -4.83 -8.74
C GLN A 157 -17.04 -5.93 -8.64
N HIS A 158 -16.62 -6.29 -7.42
CA HIS A 158 -15.39 -7.04 -7.21
C HIS A 158 -15.55 -8.40 -6.53
N LEU A 159 -16.52 -8.58 -5.63
CA LEU A 159 -16.71 -9.84 -4.92
C LEU A 159 -17.73 -10.72 -5.65
N VAL A 160 -17.47 -10.95 -6.94
CA VAL A 160 -18.39 -11.63 -7.87
C VAL A 160 -17.87 -13.02 -8.24
N ALA A 161 -18.77 -13.91 -8.67
CA ALA A 161 -18.44 -15.29 -9.03
C ALA A 161 -17.37 -15.39 -10.14
N GLY A 162 -17.38 -14.46 -11.11
CA GLY A 162 -16.38 -14.41 -12.17
C GLY A 162 -14.99 -13.95 -11.70
N ASN A 163 -14.91 -13.27 -10.55
CA ASN A 163 -13.68 -12.77 -9.96
C ASN A 163 -13.22 -13.61 -8.77
N ALA A 164 -13.65 -14.88 -8.69
CA ALA A 164 -13.43 -15.76 -7.56
C ALA A 164 -12.77 -17.07 -7.96
N ILE A 165 -11.95 -17.62 -7.07
CA ILE A 165 -11.40 -18.97 -7.14
C ILE A 165 -11.32 -19.56 -5.73
N VAL A 166 -11.47 -20.87 -5.62
CA VAL A 166 -11.26 -21.60 -4.36
C VAL A 166 -9.93 -22.33 -4.42
N THR A 167 -9.09 -22.14 -3.41
CA THR A 167 -7.85 -22.89 -3.27
C THR A 167 -7.99 -23.93 -2.16
N LEU A 168 -7.42 -25.12 -2.35
CA LEU A 168 -7.37 -26.18 -1.34
C LEU A 168 -5.95 -26.74 -1.26
N ALA A 169 -5.29 -26.57 -0.12
CA ALA A 169 -4.08 -27.29 0.24
C ALA A 169 -4.44 -28.44 1.19
N GLY A 170 -4.08 -29.67 0.85
CA GLY A 170 -4.43 -30.88 1.61
C GLY A 170 -5.79 -31.48 1.26
N GLY A 171 -6.20 -32.50 2.02
CA GLY A 171 -7.51 -33.14 1.87
C GLY A 171 -7.68 -34.05 0.65
N THR A 172 -8.91 -34.56 0.46
CA THR A 172 -9.28 -35.38 -0.70
C THR A 172 -9.53 -34.51 -1.93
N LEU A 173 -9.21 -35.04 -3.12
CA LEU A 173 -9.42 -34.38 -4.40
C LEU A 173 -10.88 -33.92 -4.56
N PRO A 174 -11.15 -32.60 -4.72
CA PRO A 174 -12.48 -32.05 -4.90
C PRO A 174 -12.99 -32.21 -6.35
N SER A 175 -14.22 -31.77 -6.60
CA SER A 175 -14.67 -31.47 -7.97
C SER A 175 -13.89 -30.28 -8.55
N ALA A 176 -13.87 -30.13 -9.87
CA ALA A 176 -13.17 -29.00 -10.53
C ALA A 176 -13.80 -27.63 -10.22
N THR A 177 -15.06 -27.61 -9.79
CA THR A 177 -15.81 -26.40 -9.42
C THR A 177 -16.64 -26.63 -8.17
N VAL A 178 -16.98 -25.57 -7.46
CA VAL A 178 -18.00 -25.54 -6.40
C VAL A 178 -19.04 -24.47 -6.71
N ASP A 179 -20.31 -24.79 -6.50
CA ASP A 179 -21.39 -23.81 -6.63
C ASP A 179 -21.43 -22.93 -5.38
N LEU A 180 -21.21 -21.63 -5.56
CA LEU A 180 -21.21 -20.61 -4.50
C LEU A 180 -22.28 -19.55 -4.77
N ALA A 181 -22.92 -19.06 -3.70
CA ALA A 181 -23.88 -17.96 -3.76
C ALA A 181 -23.16 -16.60 -3.86
N LEU A 182 -22.26 -16.39 -4.82
CA LEU A 182 -21.63 -15.08 -5.05
C LEU A 182 -22.45 -14.26 -6.06
N PRO A 183 -22.43 -12.92 -5.98
CA PRO A 183 -23.05 -12.07 -7.00
C PRO A 183 -22.52 -12.43 -8.41
N PRO A 184 -23.37 -12.43 -9.45
CA PRO A 184 -22.89 -12.64 -10.81
C PRO A 184 -22.06 -11.45 -11.26
N GLY A 185 -20.99 -11.70 -12.01
CA GLY A 185 -20.14 -10.66 -12.56
C GLY A 185 -19.16 -11.19 -13.60
N PRO A 186 -18.43 -10.31 -14.28
CA PRO A 186 -17.48 -10.70 -15.31
C PRO A 186 -16.31 -11.48 -14.72
N PRO A 187 -15.56 -12.23 -15.56
CA PRO A 187 -14.28 -12.80 -15.16
C PRO A 187 -13.32 -11.73 -14.60
N ALA A 188 -12.44 -12.15 -13.69
CA ALA A 188 -11.31 -11.34 -13.25
C ALA A 188 -10.54 -10.76 -14.45
N ALA A 189 -10.20 -9.48 -14.38
CA ALA A 189 -9.32 -8.87 -15.38
C ALA A 189 -7.86 -9.10 -14.99
N PRO A 190 -6.97 -9.40 -15.96
CA PRO A 190 -5.54 -9.40 -15.72
C PRO A 190 -5.10 -8.07 -15.11
N MET A 191 -4.10 -8.15 -14.23
CA MET A 191 -3.54 -6.95 -13.60
C MET A 191 -2.98 -6.00 -14.67
N PRO A 192 -3.25 -4.69 -14.61
CA PRO A 192 -2.68 -3.73 -15.54
C PRO A 192 -1.16 -3.59 -15.31
N SER A 193 -0.42 -3.20 -16.36
CA SER A 193 1.00 -2.93 -16.23
C SER A 193 1.28 -1.55 -15.65
N TRP A 194 2.09 -1.50 -14.60
CA TRP A 194 2.46 -0.28 -13.91
C TRP A 194 3.89 0.14 -14.20
N THR A 195 4.07 1.45 -14.24
CA THR A 195 5.37 2.07 -14.48
C THR A 195 5.62 3.34 -13.68
N GLY A 196 4.56 4.02 -13.24
CA GLY A 196 4.63 5.19 -12.37
C GLY A 196 5.17 6.46 -13.03
N PRO A 197 5.04 7.62 -12.35
CA PRO A 197 5.68 8.87 -12.75
C PRO A 197 7.20 8.88 -12.54
N MET A 198 7.71 8.26 -11.46
CA MET A 198 9.13 8.30 -11.13
C MET A 198 9.88 7.08 -11.68
N ARG A 199 10.72 7.34 -12.70
CA ARG A 199 11.44 6.31 -13.47
C ARG A 199 12.96 6.37 -13.35
N THR A 200 13.46 7.42 -12.69
CA THR A 200 14.89 7.68 -12.55
C THR A 200 15.28 7.60 -11.08
N ALA A 201 16.55 7.31 -10.85
CA ALA A 201 17.08 7.23 -9.51
C ALA A 201 16.95 8.57 -8.77
N ALA A 202 16.35 8.55 -7.57
CA ALA A 202 16.02 9.74 -6.81
C ALA A 202 16.11 9.51 -5.31
N LEU A 203 16.46 10.57 -4.59
CA LEU A 203 16.28 10.73 -3.16
C LEU A 203 15.07 11.65 -2.96
N VAL A 204 14.10 11.18 -2.18
CA VAL A 204 12.83 11.84 -1.93
C VAL A 204 12.73 12.15 -0.44
N GLU A 205 12.52 13.40 -0.10
CA GLU A 205 12.11 13.79 1.25
C GLU A 205 10.69 13.27 1.49
N SER A 206 10.48 12.52 2.57
CA SER A 206 9.23 11.84 2.84
C SER A 206 8.75 12.10 4.27
N PRO A 207 7.44 12.24 4.51
CA PRO A 207 6.88 12.26 5.86
C PRO A 207 6.82 10.86 6.50
N LEU A 208 7.37 9.83 5.84
CA LEU A 208 7.60 8.53 6.46
C LEU A 208 8.71 8.68 7.51
N GLY A 209 8.43 8.24 8.73
CA GLY A 209 9.49 8.06 9.72
C GLY A 209 10.49 7.00 9.26
N GLY A 210 11.77 7.25 9.44
CA GLY A 210 12.86 6.37 9.03
C GLY A 210 13.19 6.46 7.53
N LEU A 211 13.52 5.32 6.92
CA LEU A 211 13.96 5.26 5.53
C LEU A 211 13.29 4.12 4.77
N ALA A 212 13.14 4.31 3.45
CA ALA A 212 12.66 3.28 2.55
C ALA A 212 13.37 3.36 1.20
N ALA A 213 13.89 2.25 0.70
CA ALA A 213 14.48 2.17 -0.63
C ALA A 213 13.67 1.21 -1.51
N SER A 214 13.50 1.55 -2.78
CA SER A 214 12.85 0.68 -3.75
C SER A 214 13.61 0.60 -5.07
N VAL A 215 13.57 -0.56 -5.70
CA VAL A 215 14.11 -0.83 -7.04
C VAL A 215 13.11 -1.67 -7.84
N VAL A 216 13.11 -1.49 -9.17
CA VAL A 216 12.28 -2.31 -10.06
C VAL A 216 13.16 -3.38 -10.72
N VAL A 217 12.78 -4.64 -10.54
CA VAL A 217 13.52 -5.81 -11.04
C VAL A 217 12.60 -6.74 -11.82
N PRO A 218 13.14 -7.69 -12.61
CA PRO A 218 12.32 -8.78 -13.12
C PRO A 218 11.62 -9.54 -11.99
N ASP A 219 10.36 -9.90 -12.19
CA ASP A 219 9.51 -10.53 -11.17
C ASP A 219 10.14 -11.79 -10.57
N HIS A 220 10.77 -12.62 -11.41
CA HIS A 220 11.44 -13.85 -10.97
C HIS A 220 12.68 -13.61 -10.08
N VAL A 221 13.26 -12.41 -10.08
CA VAL A 221 14.38 -12.03 -9.21
C VAL A 221 13.90 -11.51 -7.86
N ALA A 222 12.69 -10.96 -7.79
CA ALA A 222 12.18 -10.26 -6.61
C ALA A 222 12.21 -11.09 -5.32
N PRO A 223 11.78 -12.37 -5.29
CA PRO A 223 11.78 -13.16 -4.06
C PRO A 223 13.18 -13.38 -3.47
N LEU A 224 14.20 -13.60 -4.32
CA LEU A 224 15.58 -13.75 -3.85
C LEU A 224 16.14 -12.41 -3.38
N LEU A 225 15.83 -11.32 -4.08
CA LEU A 225 16.28 -9.98 -3.68
C LEU A 225 15.67 -9.57 -2.33
N GLU A 226 14.39 -9.83 -2.10
CA GLU A 226 13.70 -9.58 -0.84
C GLU A 226 14.43 -10.29 0.32
N ALA A 227 14.59 -11.62 0.23
CA ALA A 227 15.30 -12.39 1.26
C ALA A 227 16.76 -11.96 1.48
N VAL A 228 17.45 -11.53 0.42
CA VAL A 228 18.81 -11.00 0.53
C VAL A 228 18.83 -9.64 1.24
N LEU A 229 17.93 -8.72 0.88
CA LEU A 229 17.87 -7.38 1.47
C LEU A 229 17.50 -7.44 2.94
N GLU A 230 16.54 -8.31 3.32
CA GLU A 230 16.17 -8.53 4.71
C GLU A 230 17.39 -8.83 5.58
N HIS A 231 18.31 -9.69 5.10
CA HIS A 231 19.50 -10.06 5.87
C HIS A 231 20.64 -9.04 5.78
N GLU A 232 20.93 -8.54 4.57
CA GLU A 232 22.11 -7.70 4.32
C GLU A 232 21.94 -6.27 4.85
N VAL A 233 20.74 -5.72 4.70
CA VAL A 233 20.43 -4.40 5.24
C VAL A 233 20.25 -4.49 6.75
N PHE A 234 19.66 -5.57 7.27
CA PHE A 234 19.61 -5.81 8.71
C PHE A 234 21.00 -5.92 9.33
N ASP A 235 21.90 -6.76 8.79
CA ASP A 235 23.24 -6.89 9.35
C ASP A 235 23.98 -5.54 9.31
N ALA A 236 23.91 -4.81 8.19
CA ALA A 236 24.58 -3.52 8.05
C ALA A 236 24.02 -2.42 8.98
N LEU A 237 22.70 -2.26 9.06
CA LEU A 237 22.08 -1.20 9.86
C LEU A 237 21.93 -1.58 11.33
N ARG A 238 21.41 -2.77 11.62
CA ARG A 238 21.04 -3.19 12.98
C ARG A 238 22.21 -3.77 13.76
N MET A 239 22.97 -4.66 13.13
CA MET A 239 24.00 -5.44 13.82
C MET A 239 25.33 -4.70 13.89
N ASP A 240 25.76 -4.10 12.77
CA ASP A 240 27.07 -3.46 12.66
C ASP A 240 27.03 -1.98 13.08
N ALA A 241 26.06 -1.21 12.57
CA ALA A 241 25.99 0.23 12.79
C ALA A 241 25.11 0.64 13.99
N GLY A 242 24.11 -0.19 14.34
CA GLY A 242 23.17 0.10 15.42
C GLY A 242 22.23 1.28 15.15
N LEU A 243 21.93 1.57 13.87
CA LEU A 243 21.17 2.74 13.42
C LEU A 243 19.68 2.49 13.19
N ALA A 244 19.25 1.23 13.15
CA ALA A 244 17.85 0.84 13.03
C ALA A 244 17.60 -0.35 13.95
N TYR A 245 16.37 -0.51 14.44
CA TYR A 245 15.94 -1.70 15.18
C TYR A 245 15.32 -2.75 14.25
N ALA A 246 14.42 -2.31 13.38
CA ALA A 246 13.67 -3.11 12.44
C ALA A 246 14.12 -2.81 11.01
N VAL A 247 14.30 -3.88 10.24
CA VAL A 247 14.45 -3.84 8.78
C VAL A 247 13.43 -4.83 8.24
N ASP A 248 12.69 -4.41 7.22
CA ASP A 248 11.69 -5.23 6.56
C ASP A 248 11.84 -5.10 5.05
N SER A 249 11.46 -6.14 4.31
CA SER A 249 11.48 -6.11 2.86
C SER A 249 10.27 -6.83 2.29
N HIS A 250 9.73 -6.26 1.21
CA HIS A 250 8.57 -6.83 0.52
C HIS A 250 8.60 -6.47 -0.95
N SER A 251 7.79 -7.16 -1.73
CA SER A 251 7.65 -6.92 -3.16
C SER A 251 6.19 -6.76 -3.59
N VAL A 252 5.98 -5.95 -4.63
CA VAL A 252 4.67 -5.75 -5.26
C VAL A 252 4.83 -5.96 -6.76
N ALA A 253 4.02 -6.87 -7.33
CA ALA A 253 3.99 -7.10 -8.77
C ALA A 253 3.52 -5.84 -9.52
N LEU A 254 4.20 -5.48 -10.59
CA LEU A 254 3.87 -4.35 -11.46
C LEU A 254 3.23 -4.80 -12.77
N ASP A 255 3.61 -5.98 -13.25
CA ASP A 255 3.03 -6.71 -14.39
C ASP A 255 3.53 -8.17 -14.35
N PRO A 256 3.20 -9.02 -15.34
CA PRO A 256 3.69 -10.40 -15.38
C PRO A 256 5.22 -10.56 -15.42
N GLU A 257 6.00 -9.52 -15.70
CA GLU A 257 7.45 -9.63 -15.89
C GLU A 257 8.27 -8.84 -14.86
N ARG A 258 7.65 -7.91 -14.12
CA ARG A 258 8.34 -6.93 -13.27
C ARG A 258 7.67 -6.78 -11.93
N ALA A 259 8.49 -6.61 -10.91
CA ALA A 259 8.07 -6.26 -9.55
C ALA A 259 8.90 -5.08 -9.02
N VAL A 260 8.32 -4.35 -8.06
CA VAL A 260 9.09 -3.44 -7.21
C VAL A 260 9.46 -4.18 -5.93
N VAL A 261 10.74 -4.14 -5.56
CA VAL A 261 11.21 -4.63 -4.26
C VAL A 261 11.53 -3.43 -3.39
N VAL A 262 11.08 -3.47 -2.15
CA VAL A 262 11.25 -2.43 -1.14
C VAL A 262 12.03 -3.00 0.03
N VAL A 263 12.87 -2.17 0.63
CA VAL A 263 13.40 -2.36 1.97
C VAL A 263 13.12 -1.12 2.80
N THR A 264 12.63 -1.29 4.02
CA THR A 264 12.35 -0.21 4.98
C THR A 264 13.16 -0.41 6.24
N ALA A 265 13.57 0.69 6.89
CA ALA A 265 14.23 0.65 8.19
C ALA A 265 13.80 1.84 9.06
N ASP A 266 13.71 1.61 10.38
CA ASP A 266 13.27 2.58 11.38
C ASP A 266 14.43 3.40 11.98
N ALA A 267 15.24 4.01 11.10
CA ALA A 267 16.31 4.89 11.56
C ALA A 267 15.76 6.16 12.22
N ASP A 268 16.43 6.63 13.28
CA ASP A 268 16.10 7.91 13.91
C ASP A 268 16.47 9.10 13.01
N GLU A 269 15.78 10.23 13.15
CA GLU A 269 16.01 11.46 12.38
C GLU A 269 17.51 11.84 12.33
N ALA A 270 18.21 11.73 13.46
CA ALA A 270 19.63 12.09 13.60
C ALA A 270 20.60 11.17 12.84
N ASP A 271 20.16 9.98 12.46
CA ASP A 271 20.96 8.94 11.80
C ASP A 271 20.58 8.76 10.32
N THR A 272 19.68 9.59 9.80
CA THR A 272 19.11 9.52 8.44
C THR A 272 20.18 9.50 7.36
N GLU A 273 21.09 10.47 7.31
CA GLU A 273 22.19 10.49 6.33
C GLU A 273 23.04 9.21 6.36
N ALA A 274 23.39 8.72 7.56
CA ALA A 274 24.24 7.56 7.73
C ALA A 274 23.53 6.27 7.28
N ALA A 275 22.28 6.09 7.69
CA ALA A 275 21.48 4.93 7.32
C ALA A 275 21.17 4.91 5.81
N ALA A 276 20.81 6.06 5.23
CA ALA A 276 20.64 6.25 3.80
C ALA A 276 21.90 5.86 3.01
N THR A 277 23.06 6.32 3.46
CA THR A 277 24.36 5.99 2.86
C THR A 277 24.59 4.48 2.86
N ILE A 278 24.39 3.81 4.00
CA ILE A 278 24.57 2.36 4.14
C ILE A 278 23.65 1.59 3.20
N VAL A 279 22.37 1.95 3.10
CA VAL A 279 21.43 1.24 2.21
C VAL A 279 21.83 1.37 0.74
N VAL A 280 22.20 2.57 0.30
CA VAL A 280 22.67 2.79 -1.08
C VAL A 280 23.95 2.01 -1.36
N GLU A 281 24.89 2.00 -0.42
CA GLU A 281 26.15 1.27 -0.54
C GLU A 281 25.95 -0.24 -0.54
N THR A 282 25.04 -0.77 0.28
CA THR A 282 24.66 -2.19 0.30
C THR A 282 24.05 -2.61 -1.04
N LEU A 283 23.10 -1.84 -1.60
CA LEU A 283 22.53 -2.13 -2.91
C LEU A 283 23.59 -2.13 -4.03
N ARG A 284 24.54 -1.18 -3.98
CA ARG A 284 25.67 -1.13 -4.93
C ARG A 284 26.62 -2.29 -4.78
N ARG A 285 26.95 -2.68 -3.55
CA ARG A 285 27.79 -3.85 -3.23
C ARG A 285 27.14 -5.13 -3.74
N LEU A 286 25.85 -5.30 -3.52
CA LEU A 286 25.08 -6.43 -4.03
C LEU A 286 25.11 -6.46 -5.57
N ALA A 287 24.94 -5.33 -6.25
CA ALA A 287 25.03 -5.25 -7.71
C ALA A 287 26.43 -5.57 -8.28
N SER A 288 27.50 -5.23 -7.55
CA SER A 288 28.89 -5.45 -8.00
C SER A 288 29.42 -6.84 -7.66
N SER A 289 29.18 -7.27 -6.42
CA SER A 289 29.89 -8.38 -5.78
C SER A 289 28.94 -9.52 -5.40
N GLY A 290 27.64 -9.24 -5.30
CA GLY A 290 26.62 -10.19 -4.85
C GLY A 290 26.47 -10.25 -3.31
N PRO A 291 25.52 -11.08 -2.84
CA PRO A 291 25.30 -11.31 -1.41
C PRO A 291 26.48 -12.01 -0.74
N ASP A 292 26.61 -11.83 0.57
CA ASP A 292 27.61 -12.50 1.37
C ASP A 292 27.28 -13.99 1.52
N ALA A 293 28.32 -14.81 1.68
CA ALA A 293 28.15 -16.26 1.82
C ALA A 293 27.31 -16.65 3.04
N THR A 294 27.36 -15.85 4.12
CA THR A 294 26.53 -16.03 5.32
C THR A 294 25.06 -15.76 5.03
N THR A 295 24.75 -14.74 4.23
CA THR A 295 23.39 -14.45 3.75
C THR A 295 22.85 -15.61 2.93
N ILE A 296 23.63 -16.09 1.96
CA ILE A 296 23.21 -17.24 1.13
C ILE A 296 22.98 -18.49 1.98
N ALA A 297 23.83 -18.76 2.97
CA ALA A 297 23.61 -19.88 3.87
C ALA A 297 22.30 -19.77 4.68
N ARG A 298 21.87 -18.56 5.06
CA ARG A 298 20.57 -18.33 5.74
C ARG A 298 19.40 -18.55 4.77
N VAL A 299 19.49 -18.02 3.55
CA VAL A 299 18.48 -18.23 2.50
C VAL A 299 18.35 -19.71 2.15
N ASP A 300 19.46 -20.42 1.98
CA ASP A 300 19.49 -21.86 1.71
C ASP A 300 18.85 -22.66 2.84
N ALA A 301 19.14 -22.30 4.10
CA ALA A 301 18.51 -22.94 5.25
C ALA A 301 16.98 -22.73 5.26
N ALA A 302 16.51 -21.51 4.95
CA ALA A 302 15.09 -21.21 4.83
C ALA A 302 14.44 -22.01 3.68
N ARG A 303 15.06 -22.04 2.49
CA ARG A 303 14.59 -22.86 1.35
C ARG A 303 14.51 -24.34 1.71
N ALA A 304 15.50 -24.87 2.42
CA ALA A 304 15.52 -26.28 2.83
C ALA A 304 14.38 -26.62 3.81
N VAL A 305 14.08 -25.72 4.76
CA VAL A 305 12.94 -25.89 5.67
C VAL A 305 11.62 -25.84 4.88
N ASN A 306 11.45 -24.84 4.03
CA ASN A 306 10.24 -24.65 3.23
C ASN A 306 9.98 -25.81 2.26
N ALA A 307 11.02 -26.32 1.60
CA ALA A 307 10.93 -27.47 0.70
C ALA A 307 10.60 -28.79 1.41
N ALA A 308 10.89 -28.88 2.72
CA ALA A 308 10.53 -30.03 3.54
C ALA A 308 9.10 -29.94 4.12
N ASP A 309 8.48 -28.76 4.06
CA ASP A 309 7.11 -28.53 4.52
C ASP A 309 6.12 -28.73 3.36
N GLU A 310 5.52 -29.92 3.31
CA GLU A 310 4.51 -30.26 2.28
C GLU A 310 3.30 -29.33 2.28
N VAL A 311 2.91 -28.80 3.45
CA VAL A 311 1.77 -27.88 3.57
C VAL A 311 2.12 -26.54 2.96
N PHE A 312 3.32 -26.03 3.27
CA PHE A 312 3.83 -24.80 2.66
C PHE A 312 3.97 -24.94 1.13
N CYS A 313 4.51 -26.05 0.63
CA CYS A 313 4.65 -26.28 -0.81
C CYS A 313 3.30 -26.34 -1.54
N ALA A 314 2.32 -27.02 -0.94
CA ALA A 314 0.96 -27.05 -1.47
C ALA A 314 0.31 -25.67 -1.45
N ASP A 315 0.54 -24.88 -0.39
CA ASP A 315 0.07 -23.51 -0.26
C ASP A 315 0.61 -22.60 -1.37
N VAL A 316 1.93 -22.60 -1.57
CA VAL A 316 2.60 -21.85 -2.65
C VAL A 316 2.01 -22.24 -4.01
N THR A 317 1.80 -23.53 -4.26
CA THR A 317 1.25 -24.03 -5.53
C THR A 317 -0.15 -23.49 -5.80
N VAL A 318 -1.06 -23.56 -4.82
CA VAL A 318 -2.44 -23.08 -5.03
C VAL A 318 -2.53 -21.56 -5.06
N THR A 319 -1.70 -20.86 -4.29
CA THR A 319 -1.61 -19.39 -4.30
C THR A 319 -1.11 -18.89 -5.65
N ALA A 320 -0.04 -19.47 -6.19
CA ALA A 320 0.47 -19.12 -7.51
C ALA A 320 -0.57 -19.34 -8.60
N ALA A 321 -1.28 -20.48 -8.57
CA ALA A 321 -2.35 -20.78 -9.51
C ALA A 321 -3.53 -19.80 -9.40
N ALA A 322 -3.89 -19.38 -8.18
CA ALA A 322 -4.93 -18.37 -7.95
C ALA A 322 -4.53 -17.02 -8.54
N LEU A 323 -3.29 -16.55 -8.31
CA LEU A 323 -2.77 -15.31 -8.90
C LEU A 323 -2.67 -15.39 -10.43
N THR A 324 -2.28 -16.53 -10.99
CA THR A 324 -2.32 -16.75 -12.44
C THR A 324 -3.75 -16.63 -12.98
N HIS A 325 -4.71 -17.26 -12.32
CA HIS A 325 -6.10 -17.25 -12.76
C HIS A 325 -6.74 -15.86 -12.66
N LEU A 326 -6.59 -15.21 -11.51
CA LEU A 326 -7.27 -13.95 -11.20
C LEU A 326 -6.57 -12.74 -11.83
N ARG A 327 -5.23 -12.75 -11.88
CA ARG A 327 -4.42 -11.57 -12.22
C ARG A 327 -3.53 -11.75 -13.43
N GLY A 328 -3.43 -12.96 -13.99
CA GLY A 328 -2.51 -13.24 -15.09
C GLY A 328 -1.05 -13.16 -14.69
N LEU A 329 -0.74 -13.20 -13.39
CA LEU A 329 0.62 -13.22 -12.87
C LEU A 329 1.21 -14.62 -13.01
N PRO A 330 2.41 -14.78 -13.58
CA PRO A 330 3.00 -16.10 -13.75
C PRO A 330 3.27 -16.72 -12.38
N ALA A 331 3.14 -18.03 -12.30
CA ALA A 331 3.67 -18.76 -11.14
C ALA A 331 5.20 -18.60 -11.14
N PRO A 332 5.80 -18.14 -10.03
CA PRO A 332 7.25 -18.14 -9.93
C PRO A 332 7.76 -19.59 -10.05
N PRO A 333 8.94 -19.81 -10.67
CA PRO A 333 9.54 -21.13 -10.66
C PRO A 333 9.75 -21.57 -9.21
N PRO A 334 9.51 -22.85 -8.87
CA PRO A 334 9.75 -23.33 -7.53
C PRO A 334 11.23 -23.13 -7.17
N ALA A 335 11.48 -22.52 -6.01
CA ALA A 335 12.81 -22.29 -5.48
C ALA A 335 13.33 -23.55 -4.76
N ASP A 336 13.39 -24.66 -5.51
CA ASP A 336 13.76 -25.97 -4.96
C ASP A 336 15.28 -26.07 -4.79
N GLY A 337 15.70 -26.21 -3.53
CA GLY A 337 17.11 -26.43 -3.19
C GLY A 337 17.93 -25.14 -3.02
N PRO A 338 19.26 -25.28 -2.93
CA PRO A 338 20.14 -24.15 -2.63
C PRO A 338 20.19 -23.15 -3.78
N VAL A 339 20.43 -21.88 -3.44
CA VAL A 339 20.62 -20.78 -4.39
C VAL A 339 21.75 -21.14 -5.36
N THR A 340 21.43 -21.13 -6.64
CA THR A 340 22.35 -21.49 -7.71
C THR A 340 23.23 -20.29 -8.12
N GLN A 341 24.40 -20.58 -8.71
CA GLN A 341 25.24 -19.53 -9.28
C GLN A 341 24.51 -18.72 -10.38
N HIS A 342 23.59 -19.35 -11.11
CA HIS A 342 22.81 -18.68 -12.13
C HIS A 342 21.87 -17.64 -11.52
N GLU A 343 21.15 -17.98 -10.45
CA GLU A 343 20.31 -17.03 -9.70
C GLU A 343 21.14 -15.86 -9.14
N LEU A 344 22.36 -16.12 -8.63
CA LEU A 344 23.25 -15.07 -8.15
C LEU A 344 23.75 -14.16 -9.28
N ASP A 345 24.07 -14.72 -10.45
CA ASP A 345 24.49 -13.95 -11.62
C ASP A 345 23.36 -13.07 -12.13
N ASP A 346 22.14 -13.61 -12.16
CA ASP A 346 20.94 -12.92 -12.61
C ASP A 346 20.51 -11.81 -11.63
N LEU A 347 20.50 -12.10 -10.33
CA LEU A 347 20.27 -11.10 -9.28
C LEU A 347 21.25 -9.92 -9.42
N ARG A 348 22.55 -10.18 -9.59
CA ARG A 348 23.56 -9.12 -9.79
C ARG A 348 23.33 -8.32 -11.06
N GLY A 349 22.95 -8.99 -12.16
CA GLY A 349 22.60 -8.35 -13.42
C GLY A 349 21.39 -7.42 -13.27
N ALA A 350 20.30 -7.96 -12.75
CA ALA A 350 19.06 -7.24 -12.48
C ALA A 350 19.27 -6.03 -11.56
N LEU A 351 19.99 -6.20 -10.44
CA LEU A 351 20.29 -5.08 -9.53
C LEU A 351 21.10 -3.99 -10.21
N ARG A 352 22.11 -4.34 -11.02
CA ARG A 352 22.93 -3.37 -11.76
C ARG A 352 22.09 -2.50 -12.69
N ASP A 353 21.15 -3.13 -13.39
CA ASP A 353 20.21 -2.43 -14.28
C ASP A 353 19.17 -1.64 -13.47
N ALA A 354 18.74 -2.16 -12.32
CA ALA A 354 17.71 -1.56 -11.47
C ALA A 354 18.20 -0.35 -10.66
N LEU A 355 19.51 -0.19 -10.43
CA LEU A 355 20.08 0.97 -9.71
C LEU A 355 19.73 2.30 -10.37
N GLY A 356 19.55 2.34 -11.70
CA GLY A 356 19.08 3.52 -12.43
C GLY A 356 17.64 3.92 -12.10
N THR A 357 16.90 3.07 -11.39
CA THR A 357 15.52 3.28 -10.94
C THR A 357 15.41 3.49 -9.43
N LEU A 358 16.51 3.45 -8.67
CA LEU A 358 16.51 3.49 -7.20
C LEU A 358 15.77 4.71 -6.66
N VAL A 359 14.72 4.48 -5.87
CA VAL A 359 14.03 5.54 -5.14
C VAL A 359 14.32 5.35 -3.67
N LEU A 360 14.96 6.32 -3.05
CA LEU A 360 15.26 6.36 -1.63
C LEU A 360 14.41 7.45 -0.98
N CYS A 361 13.47 7.06 -0.14
CA CYS A 361 12.75 7.97 0.75
C CYS A 361 13.51 8.10 2.07
N VAL A 362 13.69 9.34 2.51
CA VAL A 362 14.31 9.68 3.80
C VAL A 362 13.36 10.55 4.60
N ASP A 363 13.45 10.48 5.93
CA ASP A 363 12.66 11.32 6.82
C ASP A 363 12.93 12.81 6.54
N GLN A 364 11.89 13.52 6.12
CA GLN A 364 11.97 14.95 5.79
C GLN A 364 12.27 15.84 7.00
N ASP A 365 12.05 15.34 8.22
CA ASP A 365 12.25 16.12 9.45
C ASP A 365 13.70 16.05 9.97
N ALA A 366 14.56 15.22 9.35
CA ALA A 366 15.99 15.18 9.65
C ALA A 366 16.72 16.47 9.21
N ASP A 367 17.69 16.91 10.02
CA ASP A 367 18.49 18.14 9.79
C ASP A 367 19.70 17.87 8.88
N ASP A 368 19.44 17.34 7.69
CA ASP A 368 20.46 16.93 6.71
C ASP A 368 20.41 17.79 5.42
N ASP A 369 21.54 17.89 4.70
CA ASP A 369 21.58 18.47 3.35
C ASP A 369 21.25 17.39 2.31
N PHE A 370 19.95 17.15 2.10
CA PHE A 370 19.47 16.11 1.18
C PHE A 370 19.90 16.33 -0.28
N ALA A 371 20.09 17.58 -0.71
CA ALA A 371 20.60 17.88 -2.04
C ALA A 371 22.06 17.42 -2.19
N ALA A 372 22.90 17.67 -1.17
CA ALA A 372 24.27 17.18 -1.14
C ALA A 372 24.34 15.66 -1.00
N LEU A 373 23.47 15.05 -0.19
CA LEU A 373 23.39 13.59 -0.04
C LEU A 373 22.99 12.92 -1.36
N ALA A 374 21.93 13.42 -2.01
CA ALA A 374 21.50 12.95 -3.32
C ALA A 374 22.64 13.06 -4.35
N ALA A 375 23.33 14.21 -4.41
CA ALA A 375 24.46 14.42 -5.32
C ALA A 375 25.63 13.45 -5.06
N ARG A 376 25.96 13.17 -3.79
CA ARG A 376 27.00 12.19 -3.40
C ARG A 376 26.70 10.80 -3.94
N HIS A 377 25.42 10.43 -3.97
CA HIS A 377 24.97 9.15 -4.49
C HIS A 377 24.49 9.22 -5.95
N GLY A 378 24.65 10.33 -6.65
CA GLY A 378 24.21 10.45 -8.05
C GLY A 378 22.70 10.25 -8.24
N LEU A 379 21.92 10.63 -7.24
CA LEU A 379 20.45 10.59 -7.25
C LEU A 379 19.91 11.99 -7.58
N ALA A 380 18.76 12.06 -8.25
CA ALA A 380 18.01 13.31 -8.33
C ALA A 380 17.42 13.64 -6.94
N HIS A 381 17.48 14.90 -6.53
CA HIS A 381 16.82 15.34 -5.29
C HIS A 381 15.39 15.77 -5.60
N VAL A 382 14.43 15.21 -4.86
CA VAL A 382 13.01 15.54 -4.95
C VAL A 382 12.51 15.94 -3.56
N ASP A 383 12.13 17.21 -3.42
CA ASP A 383 11.37 17.69 -2.26
C ASP A 383 9.95 17.11 -2.35
N GLY A 384 9.54 16.29 -1.36
CA GLY A 384 8.23 15.65 -1.27
C GLY A 384 7.08 16.59 -0.87
N SER A 385 7.33 17.90 -0.82
CA SER A 385 6.29 18.90 -0.59
C SER A 385 5.18 18.84 -1.65
N ALA A 386 3.93 18.82 -1.19
CA ALA A 386 2.77 18.83 -2.08
C ALA A 386 2.65 20.13 -2.90
N GLY A 387 2.20 19.97 -4.13
CA GLY A 387 1.94 21.05 -5.07
C GLY A 387 3.18 21.58 -5.81
N GLU A 388 2.91 22.35 -6.85
CA GLU A 388 3.94 22.90 -7.71
C GLU A 388 4.52 24.20 -7.13
N PRO A 389 5.79 24.53 -7.44
CA PRO A 389 6.35 25.84 -7.11
C PRO A 389 5.50 26.96 -7.71
N ALA A 390 4.97 27.83 -6.85
CA ALA A 390 4.23 29.01 -7.27
C ALA A 390 5.20 30.18 -7.50
N ALA A 391 5.02 30.94 -8.58
CA ALA A 391 5.80 32.15 -8.83
C ALA A 391 5.77 33.08 -7.61
N GLU A 392 6.95 33.55 -7.17
CA GLU A 392 7.04 34.50 -6.07
C GLU A 392 6.25 35.77 -6.40
N ARG A 393 5.13 35.93 -5.70
CA ARG A 393 4.50 37.22 -5.51
C ARG A 393 4.95 37.78 -4.16
N VAL A 394 4.87 39.10 -4.03
CA VAL A 394 5.10 39.85 -2.78
C VAL A 394 4.60 39.04 -1.57
N TRP A 395 5.44 38.90 -0.54
CA TRP A 395 5.18 38.17 0.71
C TRP A 395 3.76 38.37 1.26
N PHE A 396 3.22 39.57 1.10
CA PHE A 396 1.85 39.89 1.46
C PHE A 396 0.88 39.52 0.33
N PRO A 397 -0.03 38.55 0.56
CA PRO A 397 -1.05 38.22 -0.41
C PRO A 397 -1.97 39.44 -0.69
N PRO A 398 -2.58 39.52 -1.88
CA PRO A 398 -3.54 40.57 -2.20
C PRO A 398 -4.69 40.61 -1.19
N ARG A 399 -5.33 41.79 -1.04
CA ARG A 399 -6.48 41.91 -0.14
C ARG A 399 -7.60 40.92 -0.52
N PRO A 400 -8.32 40.34 0.47
CA PRO A 400 -9.49 39.50 0.22
C PRO A 400 -10.52 40.22 -0.68
N GLY A 401 -11.25 39.45 -1.48
CA GLY A 401 -12.22 39.98 -2.45
C GLY A 401 -13.18 38.90 -2.93
N ALA A 402 -14.06 39.22 -3.89
CA ALA A 402 -14.97 38.23 -4.47
C ALA A 402 -14.16 37.04 -5.05
N GLY A 403 -14.44 35.82 -4.58
CA GLY A 403 -13.72 34.61 -4.98
C GLY A 403 -12.33 34.42 -4.39
N ARG A 404 -11.82 35.35 -3.54
CA ARG A 404 -10.50 35.24 -2.88
C ARG A 404 -10.63 35.27 -1.36
N SER A 405 -10.06 34.28 -0.69
CA SER A 405 -9.84 34.31 0.76
C SER A 405 -8.34 34.20 1.10
N VAL A 406 -7.94 34.81 2.21
CA VAL A 406 -6.56 34.82 2.69
C VAL A 406 -6.56 34.50 4.17
N HIS A 407 -5.72 33.56 4.56
CA HIS A 407 -5.53 33.09 5.92
C HIS A 407 -4.06 33.19 6.29
N ARG A 408 -3.75 33.21 7.59
CA ARG A 408 -2.39 33.33 8.09
C ARG A 408 -2.23 32.66 9.44
N THR A 409 -1.00 32.38 9.79
CA THR A 409 -0.58 31.96 11.13
C THR A 409 -0.44 33.19 12.06
N ALA A 410 -0.44 32.96 13.37
CA ALA A 410 -0.31 33.95 14.45
C ALA A 410 -1.39 35.07 14.57
N LEU A 411 -1.51 35.68 15.75
CA LEU A 411 -2.48 36.75 16.05
C LEU A 411 -2.21 38.08 15.31
N LEU A 412 -0.95 38.42 14.98
CA LEU A 412 -0.54 39.71 14.38
C LEU A 412 0.14 39.51 13.00
N PRO A 413 -0.23 40.27 11.94
CA PRO A 413 0.21 40.00 10.56
C PRO A 413 1.73 40.05 10.34
N ALA A 414 2.44 40.90 11.08
CA ALA A 414 3.89 41.04 10.96
C ALA A 414 4.67 39.80 11.45
N PHE A 415 4.03 38.96 12.26
CA PHE A 415 4.60 37.77 12.87
C PHE A 415 4.06 36.46 12.26
N ALA A 416 3.24 36.54 11.22
CA ALA A 416 2.87 35.35 10.47
C ALA A 416 4.11 34.74 9.81
N ASP A 417 4.30 33.45 10.01
CA ASP A 417 5.28 32.60 9.36
C ASP A 417 4.71 31.91 8.11
N ALA A 418 3.38 31.86 7.95
CA ALA A 418 2.75 31.40 6.71
C ALA A 418 1.47 32.16 6.34
N HIS A 419 1.19 32.21 5.03
CA HIS A 419 -0.07 32.67 4.45
C HIS A 419 -0.65 31.61 3.51
N LEU A 420 -1.97 31.44 3.56
CA LEU A 420 -2.73 30.60 2.63
C LEU A 420 -3.68 31.48 1.84
N GLU A 421 -3.47 31.57 0.53
CA GLU A 421 -4.38 32.22 -0.40
C GLU A 421 -5.26 31.16 -1.06
N ILE A 422 -6.56 31.41 -1.16
CA ILE A 422 -7.51 30.55 -1.87
C ILE A 422 -8.23 31.39 -2.92
N VAL A 423 -8.13 30.99 -4.19
CA VAL A 423 -8.82 31.59 -5.33
C VAL A 423 -9.49 30.47 -6.12
N ASP A 424 -10.82 30.48 -6.16
CA ASP A 424 -11.62 29.38 -6.71
C ASP A 424 -11.22 28.03 -6.06
N THR A 425 -10.66 27.10 -6.82
CA THR A 425 -10.15 25.80 -6.36
C THR A 425 -8.66 25.82 -6.02
N ARG A 426 -7.95 26.90 -6.33
CA ARG A 426 -6.49 26.97 -6.13
C ARG A 426 -6.15 27.47 -4.75
N ILE A 427 -5.33 26.70 -4.06
CA ILE A 427 -4.70 27.10 -2.81
C ILE A 427 -3.23 27.42 -3.07
N THR A 428 -2.72 28.47 -2.45
CA THR A 428 -1.30 28.82 -2.50
C THR A 428 -0.79 29.06 -1.09
N LEU A 429 0.12 28.20 -0.66
CA LEU A 429 0.80 28.28 0.63
C LEU A 429 2.11 29.05 0.47
N ARG A 430 2.31 30.05 1.33
CA ARG A 430 3.53 30.87 1.39
C ARG A 430 4.11 30.77 2.77
N VAL A 431 5.23 30.08 2.91
CA VAL A 431 5.93 29.93 4.18
C VAL A 431 7.18 30.79 4.16
N ARG A 432 7.48 31.46 5.27
CA ARG A 432 8.62 32.37 5.37
C ARG A 432 9.92 31.60 5.18
N GLY A 433 10.75 32.03 4.22
CA GLY A 433 12.03 31.39 3.95
C GLY A 433 11.94 30.06 3.20
N ARG A 434 10.75 29.64 2.76
CA ARG A 434 10.55 28.48 1.88
C ARG A 434 9.88 28.90 0.56
N PRO A 435 10.10 28.16 -0.54
CA PRO A 435 9.38 28.40 -1.79
C PRO A 435 7.85 28.35 -1.59
N SER A 436 7.13 29.23 -2.29
CA SER A 436 5.66 29.14 -2.30
C SER A 436 5.21 27.91 -3.07
N ARG A 437 4.15 27.24 -2.60
CA ARG A 437 3.57 26.05 -3.22
C ARG A 437 2.11 26.30 -3.60
N MET A 438 1.68 25.81 -4.75
CA MET A 438 0.30 25.90 -5.22
C MET A 438 -0.25 24.50 -5.50
N ILE A 439 -1.48 24.26 -5.03
CA ILE A 439 -2.27 23.06 -5.37
C ILE A 439 -3.59 23.53 -5.97
N ASP A 440 -3.99 22.97 -7.11
CA ASP A 440 -5.35 23.09 -7.60
C ASP A 440 -6.19 21.96 -6.98
N LEU A 441 -7.13 22.29 -6.10
CA LEU A 441 -7.97 21.30 -5.43
C LEU A 441 -8.88 20.56 -6.42
N ALA A 442 -9.05 21.07 -7.64
CA ALA A 442 -9.76 20.35 -8.71
C ALA A 442 -8.97 19.17 -9.28
N GLU A 443 -7.65 19.17 -9.09
CA GLU A 443 -6.72 18.15 -9.58
C GLU A 443 -6.11 17.33 -8.42
N ALA A 444 -6.55 17.58 -7.19
CA ALA A 444 -6.16 16.79 -6.03
C ALA A 444 -6.67 15.35 -6.16
N ALA A 445 -5.92 14.40 -5.61
CA ALA A 445 -6.30 13.01 -5.59
C ALA A 445 -7.42 12.76 -4.56
N VAL A 446 -7.30 13.36 -3.37
CA VAL A 446 -8.34 13.39 -2.33
C VAL A 446 -8.09 14.55 -1.36
N VAL A 447 -9.16 15.07 -0.75
CA VAL A 447 -9.07 16.01 0.38
C VAL A 447 -9.82 15.40 1.56
N GLY A 448 -9.07 15.02 2.58
CA GLY A 448 -9.59 14.47 3.84
C GLY A 448 -9.93 15.57 4.84
N ARG A 449 -11.16 15.61 5.35
CA ARG A 449 -11.54 16.46 6.49
C ARG A 449 -11.42 15.68 7.80
N ARG A 450 -10.90 16.35 8.83
CA ARG A 450 -10.81 15.86 10.22
C ARG A 450 -11.70 16.74 11.09
N GLY A 451 -13.01 16.52 10.99
CA GLY A 451 -14.02 17.40 11.57
C GLY A 451 -13.84 18.86 11.11
N ASP A 452 -13.93 19.81 12.05
CA ASP A 452 -13.63 21.23 11.81
C ASP A 452 -12.20 21.63 12.24
N LEU A 453 -11.38 20.65 12.61
CA LEU A 453 -10.05 20.83 13.19
C LEU A 453 -8.92 20.71 12.18
N GLY A 454 -9.14 20.10 11.02
CA GLY A 454 -8.09 20.05 9.99
C GLY A 454 -8.53 19.49 8.65
N VAL A 455 -7.65 19.65 7.67
CA VAL A 455 -7.74 19.00 6.36
C VAL A 455 -6.38 18.46 5.93
N THR A 456 -6.39 17.32 5.27
CA THR A 456 -5.25 16.74 4.57
C THR A 456 -5.55 16.77 3.08
N VAL A 457 -4.73 17.47 2.30
CA VAL A 457 -4.81 17.49 0.84
C VAL A 457 -3.77 16.51 0.31
N VAL A 458 -4.20 15.54 -0.48
CA VAL A 458 -3.32 14.65 -1.26
C VAL A 458 -3.35 15.15 -2.69
N ASP A 459 -2.22 15.62 -3.21
CA ASP A 459 -2.16 16.13 -4.58
C ASP A 459 -2.17 15.00 -5.63
N GLY A 460 -2.19 15.35 -6.92
CA GLY A 460 -2.23 14.37 -8.01
C GLY A 460 -0.98 13.47 -8.10
N THR A 461 0.11 13.82 -7.41
CA THR A 461 1.33 13.01 -7.31
C THR A 461 1.38 12.15 -6.06
N GLY A 462 0.42 12.32 -5.15
CA GLY A 462 0.32 11.56 -3.91
C GLY A 462 1.00 12.23 -2.71
N ASN A 463 1.65 13.40 -2.89
CA ASN A 463 2.23 14.15 -1.79
C ASN A 463 1.13 14.79 -0.94
N THR A 464 1.40 14.97 0.36
CA THR A 464 0.40 15.47 1.31
C THR A 464 0.72 16.86 1.83
N MET A 465 -0.32 17.66 2.03
CA MET A 465 -0.28 18.91 2.78
C MET A 465 -1.33 18.86 3.88
N GLN A 466 -0.90 19.00 5.13
CA GLN A 466 -1.80 19.06 6.28
C GLN A 466 -2.04 20.52 6.71
N LEU A 467 -3.27 20.82 7.11
CA LEU A 467 -3.64 22.10 7.72
C LEU A 467 -4.41 21.83 9.01
N ARG A 468 -3.87 22.30 10.15
CA ARG A 468 -4.50 22.13 11.47
C ARG A 468 -5.04 23.46 11.99
N ALA A 469 -6.28 23.47 12.48
CA ALA A 469 -6.98 24.71 12.84
C ALA A 469 -6.31 25.50 13.99
N ASP A 470 -5.50 24.86 14.81
CA ASP A 470 -4.74 25.47 15.91
C ASP A 470 -3.48 26.23 15.45
N GLU A 471 -2.93 25.91 14.27
CA GLU A 471 -1.79 26.60 13.67
C GLU A 471 -2.19 27.94 13.01
N TRP A 472 -3.48 28.10 12.68
CA TRP A 472 -3.97 29.22 11.88
C TRP A 472 -4.81 30.21 12.69
N TRP A 473 -4.64 31.51 12.40
CA TRP A 473 -5.52 32.54 12.95
C TRP A 473 -6.96 32.33 12.49
N ARG A 474 -7.87 32.10 13.45
CA ARG A 474 -9.25 31.65 13.18
C ARG A 474 -9.27 30.37 12.33
N GLY A 475 -8.39 29.41 12.61
CA GLY A 475 -8.13 28.27 11.73
C GLY A 475 -9.34 27.41 11.35
N ARG A 476 -10.38 27.31 12.17
CA ARG A 476 -11.65 26.67 11.75
C ARG A 476 -12.26 27.32 10.50
N ARG A 477 -12.08 28.64 10.33
CA ARG A 477 -12.49 29.36 9.10
C ARG A 477 -11.56 29.07 7.92
N THR A 478 -10.27 28.86 8.16
CA THR A 478 -9.29 28.40 7.15
C THR A 478 -9.70 27.02 6.63
N VAL A 479 -9.88 26.06 7.54
CA VAL A 479 -10.34 24.69 7.25
C VAL A 479 -11.64 24.73 6.44
N ALA A 480 -12.65 25.46 6.92
CA ALA A 480 -13.91 25.60 6.21
C ALA A 480 -13.78 26.29 4.83
N ALA A 481 -12.76 27.13 4.62
CA ALA A 481 -12.53 27.76 3.33
C ALA A 481 -11.91 26.78 2.31
N VAL A 482 -10.98 25.93 2.75
CA VAL A 482 -10.44 24.84 1.91
C VAL A 482 -11.56 23.87 1.54
N VAL A 483 -12.35 23.39 2.52
CA VAL A 483 -13.48 22.49 2.28
C VAL A 483 -14.50 23.06 1.28
N ARG A 484 -14.78 24.38 1.34
CA ARG A 484 -15.68 25.03 0.36
C ARG A 484 -15.09 25.16 -1.04
N ALA A 485 -13.76 25.22 -1.15
CA ALA A 485 -13.05 25.29 -2.43
C ALA A 485 -12.86 23.91 -3.06
N THR A 486 -12.94 22.83 -2.28
CA THR A 486 -12.80 21.46 -2.75
C THR A 486 -14.03 20.99 -3.54
N PRO A 487 -13.87 20.37 -4.72
CA PRO A 487 -14.96 19.68 -5.40
C PRO A 487 -15.59 18.57 -4.52
N PRO A 488 -16.92 18.45 -4.45
CA PRO A 488 -17.57 17.52 -3.52
C PRO A 488 -17.16 16.04 -3.65
N HIS A 489 -16.83 15.58 -4.87
CA HIS A 489 -16.45 14.18 -5.11
C HIS A 489 -15.04 13.83 -4.62
N LEU A 490 -14.19 14.82 -4.33
CA LEU A 490 -12.84 14.63 -3.78
C LEU A 490 -12.80 14.77 -2.26
N LEU A 491 -13.87 15.27 -1.64
CA LEU A 491 -13.93 15.52 -0.21
C LEU A 491 -14.34 14.24 0.54
N ARG A 492 -13.51 13.81 1.49
CA ARG A 492 -13.72 12.59 2.30
C ARG A 492 -13.53 12.84 3.79
N ASP A 493 -14.20 12.07 4.63
CA ASP A 493 -13.92 12.04 6.07
C ASP A 493 -12.69 11.16 6.34
N PHE A 494 -11.71 11.69 7.06
CA PHE A 494 -10.52 10.94 7.50
C PHE A 494 -10.60 10.55 8.97
N SER A 495 -11.42 11.26 9.75
CA SER A 495 -11.66 10.94 11.15
C SER A 495 -13.05 11.37 11.56
N TYR A 496 -13.56 10.72 12.61
CA TYR A 496 -14.84 11.01 13.25
C TYR A 496 -14.94 12.37 13.91
#